data_AF-A0A847ASW1-F1
#
_entry.id   AF-A0A847ASW1-F1
#
_cell.length_a   1.000
_cell.length_b   1.000
_cell.length_c   1.000
_cell.angle_alpha   90.00
_cell.angle_beta   90.00
_cell.angle_gamma   90.00
#
_symmetry.space_group_name_H-M   'P 1'
#
loop_
_entity.id
_entity.type
_entity.pdbx_description
1 polymer ?
#
loop_
_entity_poly.entity_id
_entity_poly.type
_entity_poly.pdbx_seq_one_letter_code
_entity_poly.pdbx_strand_id
1 'polypeptide(L)'
;MGLTINMVMLSLIVLIAFNEQILIKLCAFLLNILYKMHIVKDVNKLMGKTEYFISEYKDSIGKLKEDYYYTIKMFLITFIQLTVFFSTTYFVYKSLNLNESGIIDMICLQSFLYMAVSFIPTPGTAGASEIGFVLLLGHLFPHAIVPTALLLWRGISFYFSLIFSGLFSFAVTTLRTRALS
;
A
#
# COMPACT_ATOMS: atom_id res chain seq x y z
N MET A 1 13.90 -3.82 -15.97
CA MET A 1 13.68 -5.09 -15.26
C MET A 1 12.65 -4.94 -14.14
N GLY A 2 12.82 -4.05 -13.16
CA GLY A 2 11.82 -3.85 -12.08
C GLY A 2 10.45 -3.36 -12.59
N LEU A 3 10.42 -2.34 -13.46
CA LEU A 3 9.17 -1.80 -14.00
C LEU A 3 8.40 -2.82 -14.85
N THR A 4 9.10 -3.60 -15.67
CA THR A 4 8.52 -4.67 -16.48
C THR A 4 7.95 -5.80 -15.63
N ILE A 5 8.65 -6.20 -14.56
CA ILE A 5 8.15 -7.22 -13.62
C ILE A 5 6.88 -6.72 -12.94
N ASN A 6 6.85 -5.47 -12.49
CA ASN A 6 5.66 -4.88 -11.86
C ASN A 6 4.48 -4.79 -12.79
N MET A 7 4.70 -4.40 -14.03
CA MET A 7 3.63 -4.29 -15.00
C MET A 7 3.01 -5.66 -15.29
N VAL A 8 3.84 -6.70 -15.40
CA VAL A 8 3.39 -8.09 -15.58
C VAL A 8 2.68 -8.62 -14.33
N MET A 9 3.23 -8.40 -13.13
CA MET A 9 2.62 -8.81 -11.86
C MET A 9 1.27 -8.13 -11.65
N LEU A 10 1.20 -6.81 -11.85
CA LEU A 10 -0.03 -6.03 -11.69
C LEU A 10 -1.08 -6.48 -12.71
N SER A 11 -0.68 -6.74 -13.95
CA SER A 11 -1.55 -7.27 -15.00
C SER A 11 -2.11 -8.65 -14.64
N LEU A 12 -1.26 -9.56 -14.13
CA LEU A 12 -1.68 -10.87 -13.65
C LEU A 12 -2.66 -10.77 -12.47
N ILE A 13 -2.36 -9.93 -11.49
CA ILE A 13 -3.22 -9.72 -10.32
C ILE A 13 -4.57 -9.16 -10.74
N VAL A 14 -4.60 -8.16 -11.63
CA VAL A 14 -5.82 -7.59 -12.18
C VAL A 14 -6.60 -8.66 -12.95
N LEU A 15 -5.95 -9.46 -13.79
CA LEU A 15 -6.61 -10.52 -14.57
C LEU A 15 -7.22 -11.61 -13.68
N ILE A 16 -6.51 -12.00 -12.61
CA ILE A 16 -7.01 -12.93 -11.58
C ILE A 16 -8.17 -12.30 -10.80
N ALA A 17 -8.07 -11.02 -10.43
CA ALA A 17 -9.12 -10.29 -9.72
C ALA A 17 -10.41 -10.19 -10.56
N PHE A 18 -10.30 -9.93 -11.87
CA PHE A 18 -11.46 -9.85 -12.75
C PHE A 18 -12.05 -11.21 -13.15
N ASN A 19 -11.36 -12.33 -12.90
CA ASN A 19 -11.81 -13.67 -13.30
C ASN A 19 -11.94 -14.63 -12.11
N GLU A 20 -13.16 -14.71 -11.59
CA GLU A 20 -13.55 -15.57 -10.46
C GLU A 20 -13.20 -17.04 -10.68
N GLN A 21 -13.28 -17.56 -11.91
CA GLN A 21 -13.00 -18.96 -12.18
C GLN A 21 -11.50 -19.26 -12.06
N ILE A 22 -10.64 -18.29 -12.39
CA ILE A 22 -9.19 -18.42 -12.21
C ILE A 22 -8.86 -18.36 -10.72
N LEU A 23 -9.50 -17.45 -9.97
CA LEU A 23 -9.32 -17.32 -8.53
C LEU A 23 -9.74 -18.61 -7.79
N ILE A 24 -10.91 -19.18 -8.10
CA ILE A 24 -11.39 -20.45 -7.52
C ILE A 24 -10.46 -21.61 -7.87
N LYS A 25 -10.01 -21.71 -9.14
CA LYS A 25 -9.05 -22.75 -9.56
C LYS A 25 -7.71 -22.62 -8.84
N LEU A 26 -7.20 -21.41 -8.66
CA LEU A 26 -5.95 -21.16 -7.94
C LEU A 26 -6.09 -21.53 -6.46
N CYS A 27 -7.19 -21.15 -5.81
CA CYS A 27 -7.49 -21.56 -4.44
C CYS A 27 -7.64 -23.07 -4.30
N ALA A 28 -8.35 -23.74 -5.21
CA ALA A 28 -8.47 -25.19 -5.22
C ALA A 28 -7.11 -25.89 -5.42
N PHE A 29 -6.26 -25.34 -6.31
CA PHE A 29 -4.90 -25.83 -6.54
C PHE A 29 -4.01 -25.68 -5.29
N LEU A 30 -4.02 -24.51 -4.65
CA LEU A 30 -3.30 -24.25 -3.40
C LEU A 30 -3.79 -25.15 -2.27
N LEU A 31 -5.10 -25.33 -2.10
CA LEU A 31 -5.68 -26.21 -1.10
C LEU A 31 -5.32 -27.68 -1.36
N ASN A 32 -5.25 -28.11 -2.61
CA ASN A 32 -4.83 -29.46 -2.98
C ASN A 32 -3.33 -29.70 -2.73
N ILE A 33 -2.49 -28.68 -2.97
CA ILE A 33 -1.07 -28.72 -2.57
C ILE A 33 -0.93 -28.80 -1.04
N LEU A 34 -1.70 -28.00 -0.30
CA LEU A 34 -1.68 -28.00 1.17
C LEU A 34 -2.21 -29.31 1.77
N TYR A 35 -3.18 -29.95 1.10
CA TYR A 35 -3.65 -31.29 1.43
C TYR A 35 -2.57 -32.34 1.16
N LYS A 36 -1.89 -32.26 0.01
CA LYS A 36 -0.77 -33.16 -0.33
C LYS A 36 0.43 -33.00 0.62
N MET A 37 0.63 -31.79 1.17
CA MET A 37 1.60 -31.49 2.22
C MET A 37 1.10 -31.84 3.64
N HIS A 38 -0.09 -32.43 3.78
CA HIS A 38 -0.67 -32.88 5.06
C HIS A 38 -0.90 -31.78 6.11
N ILE A 39 -0.84 -30.50 5.72
CA ILE A 39 -1.06 -29.35 6.64
C ILE A 39 -2.56 -29.14 6.91
N VAL A 40 -3.44 -29.57 6.00
CA VAL A 40 -4.89 -29.34 6.09
C VAL A 40 -5.65 -30.66 6.00
N LYS A 41 -6.42 -30.98 7.04
CA LYS A 41 -7.20 -32.22 7.16
C LYS A 41 -8.57 -32.16 6.46
N ASP A 42 -9.17 -30.97 6.34
CA ASP A 42 -10.53 -30.76 5.81
C ASP A 42 -10.55 -29.75 4.65
N VAL A 43 -10.28 -30.25 3.44
CA VAL A 43 -10.30 -29.44 2.20
C VAL A 43 -11.71 -28.93 1.90
N ASN A 44 -12.74 -29.75 2.08
CA ASN A 44 -14.13 -29.41 1.71
C ASN A 44 -14.72 -28.27 2.55
N LYS A 45 -14.42 -28.22 3.86
CA LYS A 45 -14.93 -27.17 4.76
C LYS A 45 -14.27 -25.81 4.49
N LEU A 46 -12.98 -25.82 4.10
CA LEU A 46 -12.26 -24.62 3.71
C LEU A 46 -12.68 -24.15 2.32
N MET A 47 -12.91 -25.06 1.37
CA MET A 47 -13.40 -24.71 0.03
C MET A 47 -14.77 -24.01 0.10
N GLY A 48 -15.71 -24.50 0.93
CA GLY A 48 -17.01 -23.83 1.10
C GLY A 48 -16.91 -22.43 1.71
N LYS A 49 -15.97 -22.18 2.62
CA LYS A 49 -15.67 -20.82 3.12
C LYS A 49 -15.03 -19.95 2.04
N THR A 50 -14.10 -20.50 1.28
CA THR A 50 -13.42 -19.80 0.19
C THR A 50 -14.41 -19.40 -0.92
N GLU A 51 -15.34 -20.29 -1.31
CA GLU A 51 -16.39 -19.98 -2.28
C GLU A 51 -17.30 -18.84 -1.80
N TYR A 52 -17.70 -18.85 -0.52
CA TYR A 52 -18.45 -17.74 0.07
C TYR A 52 -17.69 -16.42 0.00
N PHE A 53 -16.42 -16.40 0.43
CA PHE A 53 -15.56 -15.20 0.33
C PHE A 53 -15.38 -14.71 -1.11
N ILE A 54 -15.24 -15.63 -2.07
CA ILE A 54 -15.11 -15.29 -3.49
C ILE A 54 -16.43 -14.72 -4.04
N SER A 55 -17.59 -15.20 -3.57
CA SER A 55 -18.89 -14.65 -3.95
C SER A 55 -19.11 -13.22 -3.42
N GLU A 56 -18.67 -12.93 -2.19
CA GLU A 56 -18.69 -11.57 -1.62
C GLU A 56 -17.72 -10.63 -2.35
N TYR A 57 -16.56 -11.16 -2.74
CA TYR A 57 -15.60 -10.46 -3.60
C TYR A 57 -16.18 -10.13 -4.98
N LYS A 58 -16.94 -11.06 -5.58
CA LYS A 58 -17.65 -10.85 -6.85
C LYS A 58 -18.68 -9.72 -6.74
N ASP A 59 -19.47 -9.67 -5.67
CA ASP A 59 -20.41 -8.57 -5.45
C ASP A 59 -19.70 -7.22 -5.33
N SER A 60 -18.56 -7.21 -4.64
CA SER A 60 -17.70 -6.02 -4.51
C SER A 60 -17.09 -5.58 -5.85
N ILE A 61 -16.64 -6.51 -6.68
CA ILE A 61 -16.14 -6.22 -8.04
C ILE A 61 -17.28 -5.85 -8.99
N GLY A 62 -18.46 -6.45 -8.84
CA GLY A 62 -19.67 -6.11 -9.58
C GLY A 62 -20.01 -4.64 -9.38
N LYS A 63 -20.02 -4.19 -8.12
CA LYS A 63 -20.20 -2.77 -7.75
C LYS A 63 -19.13 -1.86 -8.34
N LEU A 64 -17.87 -2.30 -8.41
CA LEU A 64 -16.77 -1.57 -9.07
C LEU A 64 -16.97 -1.45 -10.59
N LYS A 65 -17.60 -2.45 -11.23
CA LYS A 65 -17.81 -2.54 -12.68
C LYS A 65 -19.06 -1.79 -13.14
N GLU A 66 -20.11 -1.78 -12.31
CA GLU A 66 -21.41 -1.16 -12.60
C GLU A 66 -21.33 0.36 -12.49
N ASP A 67 -20.44 0.88 -11.63
CA ASP A 67 -20.32 2.32 -11.37
C ASP A 67 -18.91 2.84 -11.69
N TYR A 68 -18.62 2.96 -13.00
CA TYR A 68 -17.34 3.49 -13.53
C TYR A 68 -16.97 4.85 -12.91
N TYR A 69 -17.98 5.63 -12.49
CA TYR A 69 -17.79 6.89 -11.80
C TYR A 69 -17.09 6.73 -10.44
N TYR A 70 -17.45 5.71 -9.65
CA TYR A 70 -16.79 5.43 -8.36
C TYR A 70 -15.36 4.96 -8.55
N THR A 71 -15.10 4.14 -9.57
CA THR A 71 -13.74 3.67 -9.88
C THR A 71 -12.82 4.82 -10.27
N ILE A 72 -13.26 5.72 -11.15
CA ILE A 72 -12.49 6.94 -11.47
C ILE A 72 -12.28 7.80 -10.23
N LYS A 73 -13.34 8.03 -9.44
CA LYS A 73 -13.25 8.88 -8.26
C LYS A 73 -12.24 8.35 -7.25
N MET A 74 -12.25 7.03 -6.99
CA MET A 74 -11.26 6.38 -6.14
C MET A 74 -9.85 6.54 -6.69
N PHE A 75 -9.64 6.30 -7.99
CA PHE A 75 -8.35 6.49 -8.63
C PHE A 75 -7.83 7.93 -8.48
N LEU A 76 -8.69 8.93 -8.72
CA LEU A 76 -8.34 10.34 -8.58
C LEU A 76 -7.96 10.68 -7.13
N ILE A 77 -8.74 10.19 -6.16
CA ILE A 77 -8.48 10.39 -4.74
C ILE A 77 -7.12 9.78 -4.37
N THR A 78 -6.83 8.55 -4.80
CA THR A 78 -5.55 7.90 -4.55
C THR A 78 -4.40 8.67 -5.19
N PHE A 79 -4.59 9.18 -6.41
CA PHE A 79 -3.57 9.97 -7.10
C PHE A 79 -3.24 11.27 -6.35
N ILE A 80 -4.28 12.00 -5.90
CA ILE A 80 -4.12 13.22 -5.10
C ILE A 80 -3.47 12.88 -3.76
N GLN A 81 -3.94 11.83 -3.08
CA GLN A 81 -3.37 11.37 -1.81
C GLN A 81 -1.88 11.06 -1.94
N LEU A 82 -1.48 10.35 -3.00
CA LEU A 82 -0.09 10.00 -3.25
C LEU A 82 0.76 11.23 -3.56
N THR A 83 0.21 12.18 -4.33
CA THR A 83 0.88 13.45 -4.65
C THR A 83 1.13 14.28 -3.38
N VAL A 84 0.13 14.38 -2.50
CA VAL A 84 0.26 15.06 -1.20
C VAL A 84 1.27 14.33 -0.32
N PHE A 85 1.22 13.00 -0.29
CA PHE A 85 2.17 12.18 0.47
C PHE A 85 3.61 12.41 0.01
N PHE A 86 3.88 12.45 -1.29
CA PHE A 86 5.22 12.71 -1.83
C PHE A 86 5.66 14.18 -1.64
N SER A 87 4.73 15.12 -1.70
CA SER A 87 5.00 16.54 -1.44
C SER A 87 5.47 16.81 0.00
N THR A 88 5.11 15.95 0.95
CA THR A 88 5.59 16.04 2.35
C THR A 88 7.12 16.13 2.43
N THR A 89 7.83 15.34 1.63
CA THR A 89 9.30 15.36 1.61
C THR A 89 9.86 16.67 1.09
N TYR A 90 9.18 17.31 0.13
CA TYR A 90 9.55 18.64 -0.37
C TYR A 90 9.37 19.74 0.68
N PHE A 91 8.29 19.69 1.45
CA PHE A 91 8.10 20.63 2.56
C PHE A 91 9.18 20.48 3.64
N VAL A 92 9.62 19.25 3.93
CA VAL A 92 10.76 18.98 4.82
C VAL A 92 12.07 19.52 4.24
N TYR A 93 12.29 19.40 2.94
CA TYR A 93 13.46 20.00 2.30
C TYR A 93 13.47 21.53 2.42
N LYS A 94 12.32 22.16 2.17
CA LYS A 94 12.19 23.61 2.27
C LYS A 94 12.32 24.11 3.71
N SER A 95 11.87 23.34 4.71
CA SER A 95 12.00 23.71 6.12
C SER A 95 13.45 23.72 6.60
N LEU A 96 14.33 22.96 5.94
CA LEU A 96 15.77 22.94 6.18
C LEU A 96 16.53 24.06 5.44
N ASN A 97 15.81 25.05 4.92
CA ASN A 97 16.35 26.22 4.20
C ASN A 97 17.07 25.89 2.88
N LEU A 98 16.81 24.72 2.30
CA LEU A 98 17.37 24.31 1.02
C LEU A 98 16.41 24.72 -0.11
N ASN A 99 16.94 25.40 -1.15
CA ASN A 99 16.16 25.86 -2.31
C ASN A 99 16.73 25.39 -3.65
N GLU A 100 17.74 24.52 -3.65
CA GLU A 100 18.47 24.17 -4.88
C GLU A 100 17.74 23.15 -5.76
N SER A 101 16.92 22.27 -5.17
CA SER A 101 16.19 21.24 -5.91
C SER A 101 14.73 21.61 -6.19
N GLY A 102 14.26 21.35 -7.41
CA GLY A 102 12.87 21.55 -7.80
C GLY A 102 11.91 20.54 -7.15
N ILE A 103 10.64 20.93 -7.00
CA ILE A 103 9.58 20.07 -6.44
C ILE A 103 9.35 18.79 -7.24
N ILE A 104 9.53 18.85 -8.57
CA ILE A 104 9.32 17.72 -9.48
C ILE A 104 10.37 16.64 -9.22
N ASP A 105 11.64 17.02 -9.09
CA ASP A 105 12.73 16.06 -8.83
C ASP A 105 12.51 15.33 -7.50
N MET A 106 12.02 16.04 -6.48
CA MET A 106 11.68 15.43 -5.19
C MET A 106 10.53 14.44 -5.30
N ILE A 107 9.45 14.80 -5.98
CA ILE A 107 8.30 13.92 -6.16
C ILE A 107 8.71 12.67 -6.97
N CYS A 108 9.51 12.85 -8.02
CA CYS A 108 10.05 11.75 -8.81
C CYS A 108 10.88 10.80 -7.93
N LEU A 109 11.85 11.33 -7.20
CA LEU A 109 12.75 10.54 -6.36
C LEU A 109 12.02 9.86 -5.20
N GLN A 110 11.05 10.55 -4.59
CA GLN A 110 10.18 10.01 -3.56
C GLN A 110 9.27 8.89 -4.10
N SER A 111 8.80 9.01 -5.35
CA SER A 111 8.02 7.96 -6.00
C SER A 111 8.86 6.70 -6.31
N PHE A 112 10.12 6.88 -6.73
CA PHE A 112 11.07 5.78 -6.90
C PHE A 112 11.36 5.09 -5.58
N LEU A 113 11.55 5.86 -4.50
CA LEU A 113 11.73 5.34 -3.15
C LEU A 113 10.52 4.53 -2.71
N TYR A 114 9.31 5.08 -2.86
CA TYR A 114 8.08 4.40 -2.49
C TYR A 114 7.91 3.07 -3.25
N MET A 115 8.17 3.10 -4.56
CA MET A 115 8.17 1.88 -5.38
C MET A 115 9.20 0.87 -4.87
N ALA A 116 10.45 1.28 -4.62
CA ALA A 116 11.51 0.40 -4.14
C ALA A 116 11.17 -0.25 -2.78
N VAL A 117 10.60 0.51 -1.85
CA VAL A 117 10.21 0.02 -0.52
C VAL A 117 8.97 -0.89 -0.58
N SER A 118 8.07 -0.69 -1.54
CA SER A 118 6.88 -1.53 -1.73
C SER A 118 7.20 -3.00 -2.04
N PHE A 119 8.42 -3.33 -2.50
CA PHE A 119 8.86 -4.71 -2.75
C PHE A 119 9.37 -5.45 -1.53
N ILE A 120 9.42 -4.80 -0.38
CA ILE A 120 9.95 -5.37 0.85
C ILE A 120 8.75 -5.76 1.72
N PRO A 121 8.29 -7.03 1.66
CA PRO A 121 7.08 -7.48 2.33
C PRO A 121 7.23 -7.64 3.85
N THR A 122 8.29 -7.09 4.47
CA THR A 122 8.61 -7.37 5.86
C THR A 122 7.91 -6.43 6.85
N PRO A 123 7.35 -6.98 7.94
CA PRO A 123 6.85 -6.17 9.05
C PRO A 123 8.06 -5.51 9.72
N GLY A 124 8.23 -4.20 9.52
CA GLY A 124 9.43 -3.47 9.96
C GLY A 124 10.19 -2.72 8.86
N THR A 125 9.52 -2.33 7.77
CA THR A 125 10.05 -1.52 6.64
C THR A 125 10.73 -0.19 7.00
N ALA A 126 10.82 0.17 8.29
CA ALA A 126 11.52 1.36 8.77
C ALA A 126 12.97 1.41 8.29
N GLY A 127 13.76 0.34 8.49
CA GLY A 127 15.16 0.33 8.08
C GLY A 127 15.36 0.41 6.56
N ALA A 128 14.51 -0.28 5.79
CA ALA A 128 14.57 -0.24 4.33
C ALA A 128 14.20 1.15 3.76
N SER A 129 13.19 1.79 4.34
CA SER A 129 12.78 3.14 3.94
C SER A 129 13.81 4.19 4.34
N GLU A 130 14.50 4.02 5.47
CA GLU A 130 15.59 4.89 5.92
C GLU A 130 16.81 4.79 5.01
N ILE A 131 17.26 3.56 4.73
CA ILE A 131 18.36 3.32 3.80
C ILE A 131 18.00 3.83 2.40
N GLY A 132 16.77 3.55 1.94
CA GLY A 132 16.27 4.05 0.66
C GLY A 132 16.25 5.58 0.58
N PHE A 133 15.89 6.27 1.67
CA PHE A 133 15.90 7.73 1.75
C PHE A 133 17.32 8.28 1.65
N VAL A 134 18.27 7.73 2.40
CA VAL A 134 19.66 8.18 2.35
C VAL A 134 20.29 7.89 0.98
N LEU A 135 20.00 6.74 0.36
CA LEU A 135 20.57 6.39 -0.94
C LEU A 135 20.01 7.24 -2.10
N LEU A 136 18.70 7.49 -2.11
CA LEU A 136 18.06 8.23 -3.18
C LEU A 136 18.11 9.72 -2.89
N LEU A 137 17.49 10.15 -1.79
CA LEU A 137 17.35 11.57 -1.44
C LEU A 137 18.59 12.15 -0.79
N GLY A 138 19.48 11.36 -0.18
CA GLY A 138 20.71 11.88 0.42
C GLY A 138 21.63 12.60 -0.56
N HIS A 139 21.45 12.42 -1.87
CA HIS A 139 22.15 13.22 -2.89
C HIS A 139 21.63 14.67 -3.01
N LEU A 140 20.38 14.92 -2.61
CA LEU A 140 19.76 16.24 -2.64
C LEU A 140 20.01 17.04 -1.36
N PHE A 141 20.33 16.37 -0.25
CA PHE A 141 20.56 17.00 1.06
C PHE A 141 22.07 17.01 1.39
N PRO A 142 22.60 18.10 1.98
CA PRO A 142 23.96 18.07 2.53
C PRO A 142 24.10 16.97 3.59
N HIS A 143 25.19 16.20 3.56
CA HIS A 143 25.39 15.02 4.40
C HIS A 143 25.15 15.23 5.91
N ALA A 144 25.42 16.44 6.41
CA ALA A 144 25.20 16.78 7.82
C ALA A 144 23.71 16.91 8.22
N ILE A 145 22.82 17.17 7.24
CA ILE A 145 21.41 17.50 7.46
C ILE A 145 20.49 16.32 7.09
N VAL A 146 20.99 15.34 6.32
CA VAL A 146 20.27 14.11 5.94
C VAL A 146 19.56 13.41 7.11
N PRO A 147 20.21 13.11 8.27
CA PRO A 147 19.53 12.45 9.38
C PRO A 147 18.44 13.33 10.01
N THR A 148 18.62 14.65 10.05
CA THR A 148 17.61 15.60 10.53
C THR A 148 16.40 15.63 9.59
N ALA A 149 16.62 15.65 8.28
CA ALA A 149 15.57 15.58 7.26
C ALA A 149 14.77 14.28 7.39
N LEU A 150 15.47 13.16 7.57
CA LEU A 150 14.86 11.85 7.72
C LEU A 150 13.98 11.76 8.98
N LEU A 151 14.45 12.29 10.11
CA LEU A 151 13.66 12.33 11.35
C LEU A 151 12.41 13.21 11.21
N LEU A 152 12.52 14.38 10.57
CA LEU A 152 11.37 15.25 10.31
C LEU A 152 10.36 14.58 9.37
N TRP A 153 10.85 13.95 8.30
CA TRP A 153 10.02 13.20 7.37
C TRP A 153 9.30 12.03 8.06
N ARG A 154 9.99 11.25 8.90
CA ARG A 154 9.35 10.21 9.72
C ARG A 154 8.35 10.81 10.71
N GLY A 155 8.71 11.92 11.34
CA GLY A 155 7.86 12.74 12.22
C GLY A 155 6.48 12.99 11.61
N ILE A 156 6.48 13.52 10.39
CA ILE A 156 5.25 13.89 9.69
C ILE A 156 4.57 12.67 9.09
N SER A 157 5.28 11.85 8.32
CA SER A 157 4.66 10.75 7.57
C SER A 157 4.26 9.55 8.43
N PHE A 158 4.95 9.29 9.53
CA PHE A 158 4.65 8.15 10.40
C PHE A 158 3.90 8.56 11.65
N TYR A 159 4.42 9.52 12.45
CA TYR A 159 3.79 9.83 13.73
C TYR A 159 2.47 10.57 13.58
N PHE A 160 2.35 11.50 12.63
CA PHE A 160 1.07 12.16 12.37
C PHE A 160 0.01 11.18 11.89
N SER A 161 0.34 10.32 10.92
CA SER A 161 -0.57 9.28 10.43
C SER A 161 -0.91 8.25 11.52
N LEU A 162 0.03 7.91 12.41
CA LEU A 162 -0.22 6.99 13.52
C LEU A 162 -1.19 7.61 14.53
N ILE A 163 -1.00 8.86 14.91
CA ILE A 163 -1.93 9.57 15.81
C ILE A 163 -3.31 9.67 15.17
N PHE A 164 -3.39 10.08 13.90
CA PHE A 164 -4.66 10.22 13.20
C PHE A 164 -5.41 8.88 13.06
N SER A 165 -4.70 7.82 12.66
CA SER A 165 -5.27 6.48 12.54
C SER A 165 -5.70 5.91 13.90
N GLY A 166 -4.90 6.13 14.95
CA GLY A 166 -5.23 5.72 16.31
C GLY A 166 -6.47 6.44 16.83
N LEU A 167 -6.56 7.76 16.64
CA LEU A 167 -7.71 8.57 17.05
C LEU A 167 -8.97 8.15 16.29
N PHE A 168 -8.86 7.92 14.98
CA PHE A 168 -9.96 7.47 14.15
C PHE A 168 -10.45 6.08 14.56
N SER A 169 -9.53 5.13 14.78
CA SER A 169 -9.87 3.77 15.21
C SER A 169 -10.52 3.76 16.60
N PHE A 170 -10.06 4.61 17.52
CA PHE A 170 -10.67 4.79 18.83
C PHE A 170 -12.07 5.41 18.73
N ALA A 171 -12.25 6.42 17.88
CA ALA A 171 -13.54 7.07 17.65
C ALA A 171 -14.56 6.08 17.05
N VAL A 172 -14.17 5.31 16.03
CA VAL A 172 -15.02 4.28 15.42
C VAL A 172 -15.38 3.18 16.42
N THR A 173 -14.42 2.74 17.25
CA THR A 173 -14.68 1.74 18.28
C THR A 173 -15.66 2.27 19.33
N THR A 174 -15.49 3.52 19.77
CA THR A 174 -16.39 4.17 20.74
C THR A 174 -17.80 4.37 20.18
N LEU A 175 -17.93 4.74 18.90
CA LEU A 175 -19.22 4.87 18.21
C LEU A 175 -19.91 3.51 18.00
N ARG A 176 -19.15 2.46 17.69
CA ARG A 176 -19.68 1.10 17.55
C ARG A 176 -20.18 0.54 18.88
N THR A 177 -19.50 0.83 19.99
CA THR A 177 -19.95 0.44 21.33
C THR A 177 -21.24 1.16 21.73
N ARG A 178 -21.46 2.41 21.30
CA ARG A 178 -22.71 3.14 21.53
C ARG A 178 -23.88 2.69 20.64
N ALA A 179 -23.62 2.09 19.48
CA ALA A 179 -24.67 1.57 18.59
C ALA A 179 -25.18 0.18 18.99
N LEU A 180 -24.51 -0.49 19.94
CA LEU A 180 -24.84 -1.83 20.45
C LEU A 180 -25.40 -1.81 21.89
N SER A 181 -25.58 -0.63 22.49
CA SER A 181 -26.25 -0.41 23.79
C SER A 181 -27.57 0.32 23.60
#